data_AF-A0A0M4EQN5-F1
#
_entry.id   AF-A0A0M4EQN5-F1
#
_cell.length_a   1.000
_cell.length_b   1.000
_cell.length_c   1.000
_cell.angle_alpha   90.00
_cell.angle_beta   90.00
_cell.angle_gamma   90.00
#
_symmetry.space_group_name_H-M   'P 1'
#
loop_
_entity.id
_entity.type
_entity.pdbx_description
1 polymer ?
#
loop_
_entity_poly.entity_id
_entity_poly.type
_entity_poly.pdbx_seq_one_letter_code
_entity_poly.pdbx_strand_id
1 'polypeptide(L)'
;AECKFRFYIEHFTTQNKNEELIQTLTSRVMQLNNRSYLSTQLILKRIITDMDIKLTVDLIKPNNRTVRLINVRTNACDFLEKINKNLLFNILKNTLSKHLSGSLKCPFK
;
A
#
# COMPACT_ATOMS: atom_id res chain seq x y z
N ALA A 1 15.75 18.53 -13.80
CA ALA A 1 15.52 17.27 -14.54
C ALA A 1 14.25 16.61 -14.02
N GLU A 2 13.18 16.56 -14.80
CA GLU A 2 11.96 15.83 -14.42
C GLU A 2 12.15 14.33 -14.64
N CYS A 3 12.04 13.54 -13.58
CA CYS A 3 11.96 12.09 -13.70
C CYS A 3 10.63 11.67 -14.35
N LYS A 4 10.66 11.34 -15.64
CA LYS A 4 9.49 10.83 -16.39
C LYS A 4 9.35 9.31 -16.22
N PHE A 5 9.25 8.82 -14.99
CA PHE A 5 8.89 7.41 -14.76
C PHE A 5 7.38 7.24 -14.97
N ARG A 6 7.00 6.31 -15.84
CA ARG A 6 5.60 5.87 -16.01
C ARG A 6 5.47 4.47 -15.42
N PHE A 7 4.57 4.34 -14.46
CA PHE A 7 4.24 3.05 -13.85
C PHE A 7 2.95 2.53 -14.47
N TYR A 8 2.98 1.28 -14.93
CA TYR A 8 1.81 0.56 -15.44
C TYR A 8 1.55 -0.62 -14.52
N ILE A 9 0.34 -0.71 -13.98
CA ILE A 9 -0.06 -1.82 -13.12
C ILE A 9 -0.72 -2.85 -14.02
N GLU A 10 0.02 -3.90 -14.35
CA GLU A 10 -0.48 -5.03 -15.16
C GLU A 10 -1.32 -5.97 -14.30
N HIS A 11 -0.80 -6.34 -13.12
CA HIS A 11 -1.44 -7.26 -12.20
C HIS A 11 -1.43 -6.71 -10.78
N PHE A 12 -2.56 -6.87 -10.08
CA PHE A 12 -2.69 -6.58 -8.66
C PHE A 12 -3.57 -7.63 -8.01
N THR A 13 -3.06 -8.26 -6.96
CA THR A 13 -3.75 -9.33 -6.24
C THR A 13 -3.78 -9.04 -4.76
N THR A 14 -4.94 -9.26 -4.14
CA THR A 14 -5.10 -9.22 -2.69
C THR A 14 -5.46 -10.61 -2.18
N GLN A 15 -4.99 -10.94 -0.98
CA GLN A 15 -5.33 -12.19 -0.31
C GLN A 15 -5.73 -11.88 1.12
N ASN A 16 -6.93 -12.31 1.52
CA ASN A 16 -7.34 -12.27 2.92
C ASN A 16 -6.78 -13.52 3.62
N LYS A 17 -5.89 -13.33 4.58
CA LYS A 17 -5.33 -14.42 5.40
C LYS A 17 -5.90 -14.43 6.82
N ASN A 18 -6.76 -13.49 7.16
CA ASN A 18 -7.34 -13.35 8.49
C ASN A 18 -8.81 -12.92 8.36
N GLU A 19 -9.67 -13.91 8.15
CA GLU A 19 -11.12 -13.72 8.01
C GLU A 19 -11.78 -13.22 9.29
N GLU A 20 -11.15 -13.37 10.47
CA GLU A 20 -11.66 -12.84 11.72
C GLU A 20 -11.49 -11.32 11.84
N LEU A 21 -10.49 -10.76 11.14
CA LEU A 21 -10.21 -9.32 11.14
C LEU A 21 -10.86 -8.60 9.97
N ILE A 22 -10.87 -9.23 8.79
CA ILE A 22 -11.26 -8.58 7.53
C ILE A 22 -12.66 -9.04 7.15
N GLN A 23 -13.59 -8.07 7.08
CA GLN A 23 -14.94 -8.30 6.57
C GLN A 23 -14.95 -8.31 5.04
N THR A 24 -14.34 -7.29 4.44
CA THR A 24 -14.30 -7.12 2.99
C THR A 24 -12.89 -6.70 2.60
N LEU A 25 -12.33 -7.38 1.60
CA LEU A 25 -11.11 -6.96 0.92
C LEU A 25 -11.30 -7.21 -0.56
N THR A 26 -11.65 -6.17 -1.30
CA THR A 26 -11.80 -6.22 -2.75
C THR A 26 -10.89 -5.19 -3.39
N SER A 27 -10.38 -5.51 -4.57
CA SER A 27 -9.51 -4.62 -5.31
C SER A 27 -9.72 -4.80 -6.80
N ARG A 28 -9.69 -3.68 -7.52
CA ARG A 28 -9.86 -3.64 -8.96
C ARG A 28 -8.82 -2.69 -9.55
N VAL A 29 -8.18 -3.16 -10.61
CA VAL A 29 -7.39 -2.31 -11.49
C VAL A 29 -8.29 -1.82 -12.64
N MET A 30 -8.25 -0.53 -12.91
CA MET A 30 -8.92 0.10 -14.04
C MET A 30 -7.87 0.78 -14.92
N GLN A 31 -7.99 0.63 -16.24
CA GLN A 31 -7.11 1.29 -17.20
C GLN A 31 -7.91 2.38 -17.92
N LEU A 32 -7.45 3.63 -17.87
CA LEU A 32 -8.09 4.76 -18.54
C LEU A 32 -7.03 5.75 -19.02
N ASN A 33 -7.09 6.17 -20.30
CA ASN A 33 -6.20 7.18 -20.88
C ASN A 33 -4.70 6.91 -20.64
N ASN A 34 -4.23 5.68 -20.89
CA ASN A 34 -2.85 5.24 -20.65
C ASN A 34 -2.38 5.38 -19.18
N ARG A 35 -3.31 5.34 -18.22
CA ARG A 35 -3.03 5.33 -16.79
C ARG A 35 -3.75 4.17 -16.12
N SER A 36 -3.06 3.54 -15.16
CA SER A 36 -3.63 2.53 -14.29
C SER A 36 -4.15 3.16 -13.01
N TYR A 37 -5.35 2.78 -12.61
CA TYR A 37 -6.02 3.20 -11.39
C TYR A 37 -6.27 1.96 -10.53
N LEU A 38 -5.88 2.03 -9.26
CA LEU A 38 -6.18 1.00 -8.28
C LEU A 38 -7.32 1.48 -7.38
N SER A 39 -8.41 0.73 -7.34
CA SER A 39 -9.50 0.93 -6.40
C SER A 39 -9.55 -0.25 -5.45
N THR A 40 -9.43 0.02 -4.14
CA THR A 40 -9.41 -1.00 -3.09
C THR A 40 -10.43 -0.64 -2.02
N GLN A 41 -11.23 -1.62 -1.62
CA GLN A 41 -12.13 -1.51 -0.48
C GLN A 41 -11.68 -2.49 0.60
N LEU A 42 -11.42 -1.96 1.79
CA LEU A 42 -11.10 -2.72 2.99
C LEU A 42 -12.11 -2.36 4.07
N ILE A 43 -12.79 -3.36 4.62
CA ILE A 43 -13.68 -3.22 5.79
C ILE A 43 -13.17 -4.17 6.87
N LEU A 44 -12.93 -3.61 8.05
CA LEU A 44 -12.48 -4.35 9.22
C LEU A 44 -13.69 -4.75 10.08
N LYS A 45 -13.66 -5.94 10.66
CA LYS A 45 -14.72 -6.44 11.58
C LYS A 45 -14.64 -5.79 12.96
N ARG A 46 -13.47 -5.25 13.33
CA ARG A 46 -13.20 -4.64 14.63
C ARG A 46 -12.11 -3.58 14.52
N ILE A 47 -12.06 -2.73 15.54
CA ILE A 47 -10.98 -1.76 15.72
C ILE A 47 -9.66 -2.52 15.91
N ILE A 48 -8.63 -2.12 15.18
CA ILE A 48 -7.28 -2.69 15.29
C ILE A 48 -6.38 -1.68 16.02
N THR A 49 -5.99 -2.03 17.24
CA THR A 49 -5.09 -1.23 18.08
C THR A 49 -3.62 -1.53 17.82
N ASP A 50 -3.33 -2.71 17.29
CA ASP A 50 -1.98 -3.17 17.00
C ASP A 50 -1.97 -4.04 15.73
N MET A 51 -1.02 -3.81 14.84
CA MET A 51 -0.86 -4.52 13.57
C MET A 51 0.61 -4.57 13.19
N ASP A 52 1.12 -5.76 12.91
CA ASP A 52 2.41 -5.92 12.25
C ASP A 52 2.27 -5.77 10.74
N ILE A 53 3.12 -4.94 10.14
CA ILE A 53 3.21 -4.79 8.69
C ILE A 53 4.54 -5.30 8.16
N LYS A 54 4.47 -5.94 6.99
CA LYS A 54 5.62 -6.30 6.18
C LYS A 54 5.42 -5.77 4.77
N LEU A 55 6.31 -4.88 4.34
CA LEU A 55 6.32 -4.33 2.98
C LEU A 55 7.63 -4.73 2.29
N THR A 56 7.50 -5.36 1.14
CA THR A 56 8.62 -5.69 0.26
C THR A 56 8.39 -5.13 -1.13
N VAL A 57 9.37 -4.45 -1.69
CA VAL A 57 9.35 -4.01 -3.09
C VAL A 57 10.55 -4.63 -3.79
N ASP A 58 10.25 -5.51 -4.75
CA ASP A 58 11.23 -6.24 -5.53
C ASP A 58 11.18 -5.72 -6.99
N LEU A 59 12.34 -5.36 -7.53
CA LEU A 59 12.52 -4.96 -8.92
C LEU A 59 13.04 -6.16 -9.71
N ILE A 60 12.26 -6.62 -10.68
CA ILE A 60 12.66 -7.66 -11.61
C ILE A 60 13.31 -7.00 -12.83
N LYS A 61 14.58 -7.29 -13.08
CA LYS A 61 15.33 -6.78 -14.24
C LYS A 61 15.02 -7.63 -15.49
N PRO A 62 15.28 -7.11 -16.71
CA PRO A 62 15.04 -7.86 -17.96
C PRO A 62 15.78 -9.21 -18.06
N ASN A 63 16.87 -9.39 -17.29
CA ASN A 63 17.62 -10.64 -17.22
C ASN A 63 17.12 -11.59 -16.11
N ASN A 64 15.87 -11.43 -15.68
CA ASN A 64 15.22 -12.17 -14.59
C ASN A 64 15.93 -12.08 -13.22
N ARG A 65 16.90 -11.17 -13.05
CA ARG A 65 17.49 -10.91 -11.73
C ARG A 65 16.54 -10.04 -10.91
N THR A 66 16.21 -10.51 -9.72
CA THR A 66 15.40 -9.76 -8.75
C THR A 66 16.30 -8.99 -7.79
N VAL A 67 16.05 -7.69 -7.64
CA VAL A 67 16.71 -6.82 -6.66
C VAL A 67 15.68 -6.30 -5.67
N ARG A 68 15.88 -6.56 -4.38
CA ARG A 68 15.01 -6.01 -3.34
C ARG A 68 15.37 -4.55 -3.08
N LEU A 69 14.43 -3.65 -3.37
CA LEU A 69 14.57 -2.21 -3.16
C LEU A 69 14.12 -1.79 -1.75
N ILE A 70 13.04 -2.40 -1.25
CA ILE A 70 12.46 -2.09 0.05
C ILE A 70 12.19 -3.40 0.79
N ASN A 71 12.58 -3.45 2.07
CA ASN A 71 12.25 -4.52 3.00
C ASN A 71 11.95 -3.92 4.37
N VAL A 72 10.69 -3.72 4.68
CA VAL A 72 10.23 -3.13 5.94
C VAL A 72 9.44 -4.18 6.70
N ARG A 73 9.76 -4.35 7.98
CA ARG A 73 8.95 -5.11 8.95
C ARG A 73 8.89 -4.28 10.23
N THR A 74 7.69 -3.91 10.65
CA THR A 74 7.49 -3.00 11.77
C THR A 74 6.04 -3.06 12.24
N ASN A 75 5.79 -2.51 13.42
CA ASN A 75 4.46 -2.15 13.86
C ASN A 75 3.86 -1.06 12.95
N ALA A 76 2.59 -1.21 12.55
CA ALA A 76 1.87 -0.29 11.66
C ALA A 76 1.71 1.10 12.28
N CYS A 77 1.45 1.17 13.59
CA CYS A 77 1.26 2.42 14.30
C CYS A 77 2.57 3.19 14.39
N ASP A 78 3.65 2.53 14.81
CA ASP A 78 4.99 3.12 14.81
C ASP A 78 5.43 3.56 13.41
N PHE A 79 5.06 2.78 12.39
CA PHE A 79 5.34 3.13 11.00
C PHE A 79 4.63 4.42 10.61
N LEU A 80 3.32 4.53 10.86
CA LEU A 80 2.53 5.72 10.54
C LEU A 80 3.01 6.99 11.25
N GLU A 81 3.57 6.87 12.46
CA GLU A 81 4.21 7.99 13.16
C GLU A 81 5.52 8.42 12.46
N LYS A 82 6.33 7.46 12.04
CA LYS A 82 7.65 7.69 11.44
C LYS A 82 7.61 7.89 9.92
N ILE A 83 6.47 7.66 9.29
CA ILE A 83 6.28 7.62 7.83
C ILE A 83 6.69 8.92 7.13
N ASN A 84 6.58 10.05 7.84
CA ASN A 84 6.95 11.37 7.32
C ASN A 84 8.48 11.55 7.17
N LYS A 85 9.30 10.70 7.81
CA LYS A 85 10.78 10.78 7.76
C LYS A 85 11.36 10.30 6.42
N ASN A 86 10.61 9.50 5.65
CA ASN A 86 11.05 9.02 4.34
C ASN A 86 10.22 9.69 3.24
N LEU A 87 10.89 10.25 2.23
CA LEU A 87 10.22 10.98 1.14
C LEU A 87 9.17 10.12 0.41
N LEU A 88 9.51 8.87 0.07
CA LEU A 88 8.60 7.98 -0.67
C LEU A 88 7.36 7.66 0.15
N PHE A 89 7.54 7.33 1.43
CA PHE A 89 6.42 7.01 2.29
C PHE A 89 5.56 8.23 2.66
N ASN A 90 6.17 9.42 2.77
CA ASN A 90 5.44 10.67 2.95
C ASN A 90 4.55 10.97 1.73
N ILE A 91 5.07 10.81 0.52
CA ILE A 91 4.25 10.93 -0.71
C ILE A 91 3.10 9.94 -0.69
N LEU A 92 3.37 8.68 -0.33
CA LEU A 92 2.38 7.61 -0.29
C LEU A 92 1.27 7.92 0.73
N LYS A 93 1.62 8.36 1.95
CA LYS A 93 0.67 8.81 2.97
C LYS A 93 -0.19 9.97 2.48
N ASN A 94 0.41 11.00 1.89
CA ASN A 94 -0.32 12.20 1.48
C ASN A 94 -1.28 11.89 0.32
N THR A 95 -0.88 11.03 -0.60
CA THR A 95 -1.77 10.54 -1.67
C THR A 95 -2.92 9.73 -1.09
N LEU A 96 -2.64 8.74 -0.24
CA LEU A 96 -3.69 7.92 0.36
C LEU A 96 -4.66 8.74 1.22
N SER A 97 -4.15 9.67 2.03
CA SER A 97 -4.99 10.52 2.90
C SER A 97 -5.98 11.40 2.13
N LYS A 98 -5.71 11.69 0.85
CA LYS A 98 -6.64 12.44 -0.02
C LYS A 98 -7.76 11.58 -0.61
N HIS A 99 -7.56 10.27 -0.68
CA HIS A 99 -8.45 9.34 -1.37
C HIS A 99 -9.12 8.33 -0.45
N LEU A 100 -8.67 8.23 0.80
CA LEU A 100 -9.30 7.42 1.83
C LEU A 100 -10.47 8.19 2.47
N SER A 101 -11.60 7.51 2.63
CA SER A 101 -12.73 8.03 3.42
C SER A 101 -12.47 8.00 4.93
N GLY A 102 -11.44 7.26 5.38
CA GLY A 102 -11.01 7.15 6.78
C GLY A 102 -9.64 7.79 7.04
N SER A 103 -9.17 7.72 8.28
CA SER A 103 -7.86 8.25 8.67
C SER A 103 -6.78 7.17 8.71
N LEU A 104 -5.62 7.44 8.12
CA LEU A 104 -4.39 6.66 8.33
C LEU A 104 -3.75 6.99 9.68
N LYS A 105 -4.46 6.66 10.76
CA LYS A 105 -4.01 6.84 12.14
C LYS A 105 -4.41 5.62 12.95
N CYS A 106 -3.62 5.29 13.95
CA CYS A 106 -4.00 4.31 14.94
C CYS A 106 -4.89 4.92 16.04
N PRO A 107 -5.79 4.13 16.63
CA PRO A 107 -6.18 2.78 16.20
C PRO A 107 -6.93 2.83 14.84
N PHE A 108 -6.76 1.80 14.01
CA PHE A 108 -7.48 1.71 12.74
C PHE A 108 -8.96 1.41 13.03
N LYS A 109 -9.82 2.33 12.59
CA LYS A 109 -11.28 2.27 12.73
C LYS A 109 -11.91 2.03 11.37
#